data_AF-A0A090QMI2-F1
#
_entry.id   AF-A0A090QMI2-F1
#
_cell.length_a   1.000
_cell.length_b   1.000
_cell.length_c   1.000
_cell.angle_alpha   90.00
_cell.angle_beta   90.00
_cell.angle_gamma   90.00
#
_symmetry.space_group_name_H-M   'P 1'
#
loop_
_entity.id
_entity.type
_entity.pdbx_description
1 polymer ?
#
loop_
_entity_poly.entity_id
_entity_poly.type
_entity_poly.pdbx_seq_one_letter_code
_entity_poly.pdbx_strand_id
1 'polypeptide(L)'
;MSTDNNGGIQRPDGKVNAIDTDYQIGQDNVALKVGPFGLDIHNRVFAISGLAIVLFVIVTLTFRQQVEPFFSGLRAWLVSNMDWFFLSAGNVFVVVCLVLIVTPLGRVRIGGTEATPDYSYAGWLAMLFAAGMGIGLVFFGVSEPMSHFSAALNGVTIENGVRTDWAPLGAAAGNTEAASALGMAATIYHWHCTLGQSTRCWHWAWRFSRSTKVCH
;
A
#
# COMPACT_ATOMS: atom_id res chain seq x y z
N MET A 1 -17.97 -6.98 -39.43
CA MET A 1 -18.70 -7.91 -38.54
C MET A 1 -17.87 -9.19 -38.46
N SER A 2 -16.90 -9.22 -37.54
CA SER A 2 -16.19 -10.45 -37.14
C SER A 2 -16.40 -10.59 -35.65
N THR A 3 -17.23 -11.56 -35.28
CA THR A 3 -17.49 -12.02 -33.93
C THR A 3 -16.39 -13.01 -33.56
N ASP A 4 -15.23 -12.49 -33.17
CA ASP A 4 -14.12 -13.33 -32.73
C ASP A 4 -14.12 -13.34 -31.20
N ASN A 5 -14.69 -14.41 -30.65
CA ASN A 5 -14.96 -14.61 -29.23
C ASN A 5 -13.66 -14.99 -28.49
N ASN A 6 -12.79 -14.02 -28.24
CA ASN A 6 -11.57 -14.25 -27.44
C ASN A 6 -11.73 -13.71 -26.01
N GLY A 7 -12.65 -14.32 -25.24
CA GLY A 7 -12.76 -14.11 -23.79
C GLY A 7 -12.97 -12.67 -23.30
N GLY A 8 -13.42 -11.74 -24.16
CA GLY A 8 -13.68 -10.34 -23.80
C GLY A 8 -12.48 -9.38 -23.87
N ILE A 9 -11.32 -9.83 -24.38
CA ILE A 9 -10.14 -8.98 -24.58
C ILE A 9 -10.26 -8.23 -25.90
N GLN A 10 -10.21 -6.89 -25.85
CA GLN A 10 -10.13 -6.08 -27.07
C GLN A 10 -8.68 -6.06 -27.58
N ARG A 11 -8.51 -6.19 -28.90
CA ARG A 11 -7.19 -6.07 -29.53
C ARG A 11 -6.63 -4.66 -29.27
N PRO A 12 -5.33 -4.52 -28.96
CA PRO A 12 -4.71 -3.21 -28.84
C PRO A 12 -4.70 -2.50 -30.21
N ASP A 13 -5.13 -1.25 -30.24
CA ASP A 13 -5.05 -0.43 -31.45
C ASP A 13 -3.62 0.13 -31.63
N GLY A 14 -2.99 -0.17 -32.77
CA GLY A 14 -1.65 0.29 -33.14
C GLY A 14 -0.66 -0.82 -33.55
N LYS A 15 0.65 -0.49 -33.59
CA LYS A 15 1.74 -1.41 -34.02
C LYS A 15 2.15 -2.46 -32.96
N VAL A 16 1.27 -2.80 -32.01
CA VAL A 16 1.59 -3.72 -30.92
C VAL A 16 0.74 -4.97 -31.07
N ASN A 17 1.39 -6.13 -31.14
CA ASN A 17 0.67 -7.40 -31.26
C ASN A 17 0.02 -7.76 -29.91
N ALA A 18 -1.20 -8.28 -29.96
CA ALA A 18 -1.84 -8.89 -28.79
C ALA A 18 -0.97 -10.06 -28.30
N ILE A 19 -0.80 -10.14 -26.98
CA ILE A 19 -0.08 -11.24 -26.33
C ILE A 19 -0.80 -12.55 -26.66
N ASP A 20 -0.12 -13.45 -27.37
CA ASP A 20 -0.64 -14.77 -27.72
C ASP A 20 -0.21 -15.75 -26.62
N THR A 21 -1.16 -16.14 -25.78
CA THR A 21 -0.96 -17.10 -24.69
C THR A 21 -2.07 -18.13 -24.73
N ASP A 22 -1.73 -19.41 -24.58
CA ASP A 22 -2.67 -20.55 -24.52
C ASP A 22 -3.66 -20.52 -23.32
N TYR A 23 -3.58 -19.48 -22.49
CA TYR A 23 -4.39 -19.32 -21.28
C TYR A 23 -5.70 -18.57 -21.59
N GLN A 24 -6.84 -19.25 -21.48
CA GLN A 24 -8.15 -18.60 -21.58
C GLN A 24 -8.62 -18.14 -20.20
N ILE A 25 -8.99 -16.86 -20.08
CA ILE A 25 -9.48 -16.27 -18.85
C ILE A 25 -10.76 -16.99 -18.42
N GLY A 26 -10.67 -17.75 -17.32
CA GLY A 26 -11.78 -18.50 -16.74
C GLY A 26 -11.71 -20.04 -16.82
N GLN A 27 -10.57 -20.61 -17.21
CA GLN A 27 -10.39 -22.08 -17.23
C GLN A 27 -10.37 -22.74 -15.83
N ASP A 28 -9.90 -22.05 -14.79
CA ASP A 28 -9.84 -22.54 -13.41
C ASP A 28 -11.08 -22.17 -12.56
N ASN A 29 -12.10 -21.62 -13.22
CA ASN A 29 -13.30 -21.11 -12.59
C ASN A 29 -14.35 -22.21 -12.45
N VAL A 30 -14.71 -22.55 -11.21
CA VAL A 30 -15.90 -23.38 -10.95
C VAL A 30 -17.07 -22.42 -10.81
N ALA A 31 -17.88 -22.31 -11.87
CA ALA A 31 -19.11 -21.53 -11.88
C ALA A 31 -20.15 -22.15 -10.93
N LEU A 32 -20.04 -21.86 -9.63
CA LEU A 32 -21.04 -22.19 -8.64
C LEU A 32 -22.27 -21.29 -8.88
N LYS A 33 -23.22 -21.78 -9.67
CA LYS A 33 -24.56 -21.18 -9.81
C LYS A 33 -25.34 -21.37 -8.49
N VAL A 34 -25.05 -20.54 -7.49
CA VAL A 34 -25.90 -20.42 -6.30
C VAL A 34 -26.97 -19.37 -6.60
N GLY A 35 -28.06 -19.81 -7.23
CA GLY A 35 -29.23 -18.95 -7.52
C GLY A 35 -28.95 -17.83 -8.54
N PRO A 36 -29.65 -16.68 -8.46
CA PRO A 36 -29.59 -15.60 -9.47
C PRO A 36 -28.27 -14.82 -9.52
N PHE A 37 -27.29 -15.16 -8.68
CA PHE A 37 -25.96 -14.54 -8.66
C PHE A 37 -24.93 -15.50 -9.26
N GLY A 38 -24.46 -15.20 -10.47
CA GLY A 38 -23.34 -15.92 -11.10
C GLY A 38 -22.04 -15.52 -10.42
N LEU A 39 -21.64 -16.25 -9.38
CA LEU A 39 -20.41 -15.98 -8.63
C LEU A 39 -19.28 -16.82 -9.21
N ASP A 40 -18.34 -16.15 -9.87
CA ASP A 40 -17.16 -16.76 -10.44
C ASP A 40 -16.00 -16.73 -9.43
N ILE A 41 -15.80 -17.82 -8.68
CA ILE A 41 -14.75 -17.95 -7.66
C ILE A 41 -13.65 -18.89 -8.14
N HIS A 42 -12.39 -18.43 -8.06
CA HIS A 42 -11.21 -19.30 -8.12
C HIS A 42 -11.17 -20.19 -6.86
N ASN A 43 -11.84 -21.34 -6.94
CA ASN A 43 -12.18 -22.18 -5.79
C ASN A 43 -10.95 -22.58 -4.94
N ARG A 44 -9.80 -22.83 -5.58
CA ARG A 44 -8.58 -23.26 -4.87
C ARG A 44 -7.98 -22.16 -3.99
N VAL A 45 -7.86 -20.93 -4.51
CA VAL A 45 -7.24 -19.83 -3.75
C VAL A 45 -8.16 -19.33 -2.64
N PHE A 46 -9.47 -19.27 -2.92
CA PHE A 46 -10.47 -18.84 -1.94
C PHE A 46 -10.59 -19.84 -0.79
N ALA A 47 -10.69 -21.14 -1.07
CA ALA A 47 -10.85 -22.15 -0.03
C ALA A 47 -9.60 -22.27 0.86
N ILE A 48 -8.40 -22.29 0.27
CA ILE A 48 -7.14 -22.39 1.04
C ILE A 48 -6.95 -21.15 1.91
N SER A 49 -7.14 -19.95 1.36
CA SER A 49 -6.96 -18.71 2.11
C SER A 49 -8.01 -18.56 3.21
N GLY A 50 -9.27 -18.86 2.92
CA GLY A 50 -10.36 -18.80 3.89
C GLY A 50 -10.15 -19.78 5.05
N LEU A 51 -9.79 -21.04 4.75
CA LEU A 51 -9.51 -22.05 5.77
C LEU A 51 -8.29 -21.67 6.61
N ALA A 52 -7.22 -21.15 5.99
CA ALA A 52 -6.04 -20.70 6.70
C ALA A 52 -6.37 -19.56 7.69
N ILE A 53 -7.19 -18.59 7.29
CA ILE A 53 -7.61 -17.48 8.16
C ILE A 53 -8.45 -18.01 9.34
N VAL A 54 -9.44 -18.86 9.08
CA VAL A 54 -10.29 -19.43 10.14
C VAL A 54 -9.46 -20.24 11.13
N LEU A 55 -8.57 -21.10 10.64
CA LEU A 55 -7.68 -21.89 11.47
C LEU A 55 -6.76 -21.00 12.32
N PHE A 56 -6.16 -19.97 11.69
CA PHE A 56 -5.30 -19.01 12.38
C PHE A 56 -6.03 -18.29 13.51
N VAL A 57 -7.27 -17.84 13.29
CA VAL A 57 -8.10 -17.17 14.32
C VAL A 57 -8.41 -18.13 15.47
N ILE A 58 -8.79 -19.37 15.19
CA ILE A 58 -9.09 -20.36 16.24
C ILE A 58 -7.86 -20.62 17.10
N VAL A 59 -6.71 -20.89 16.48
CA VAL A 59 -5.45 -21.17 17.18
C VAL A 59 -5.02 -19.97 18.04
N THR A 60 -5.08 -18.75 17.50
CA THR A 60 -4.68 -17.54 18.23
C THR A 60 -5.59 -17.24 19.43
N LEU A 61 -6.90 -17.51 19.31
CA LEU A 61 -7.85 -17.31 20.42
C LEU A 61 -7.70 -18.36 21.53
N THR A 62 -7.41 -19.61 21.18
CA THR A 62 -7.22 -20.71 22.14
C THR A 62 -5.88 -20.58 22.89
N PHE A 63 -4.80 -20.16 22.22
CA PHE A 63 -3.44 -20.13 22.79
C PHE A 63 -2.93 -18.71 23.08
N ARG A 64 -3.81 -17.77 23.48
CA ARG A 64 -3.45 -16.35 23.69
C ARG A 64 -2.18 -16.12 24.52
N GLN A 65 -2.01 -16.83 25.62
CA GLN A 65 -0.88 -16.65 26.56
C GLN A 65 0.48 -17.03 25.95
N GLN A 66 0.52 -17.97 25.01
CA GLN A 66 1.77 -18.39 24.34
C GLN A 66 2.04 -17.55 23.08
N VAL A 67 0.95 -17.11 22.45
CA VAL A 67 0.96 -16.36 21.19
C VAL A 67 1.45 -14.93 21.38
N GLU A 68 1.10 -14.26 22.48
CA GLU A 68 1.55 -12.90 22.80
C GLU A 68 3.10 -12.77 22.87
N PRO A 69 3.83 -13.53 23.71
CA PRO A 69 5.28 -13.41 23.78
C PRO A 69 5.96 -13.88 22.48
N PHE A 70 5.37 -14.85 21.77
CA PHE A 70 5.88 -15.29 20.47
C PHE A 70 5.82 -14.17 19.44
N PHE A 71 4.67 -13.49 19.28
CA PHE A 71 4.55 -12.38 18.34
C PHE A 71 5.37 -11.17 18.75
N SER A 72 5.46 -10.88 20.05
CA SER A 72 6.32 -9.81 20.55
C SER A 72 7.80 -10.07 20.24
N GLY A 73 8.27 -11.29 20.51
CA GLY A 73 9.64 -11.71 20.19
C GLY A 73 9.92 -11.72 18.69
N LEU A 74 8.98 -12.21 17.88
CA LEU A 74 9.07 -12.19 16.43
C LEU A 74 9.13 -10.75 15.89
N ARG A 75 8.30 -9.85 16.41
CA ARG A 75 8.34 -8.42 16.06
C ARG A 75 9.68 -7.81 16.42
N ALA A 76 10.18 -8.04 17.63
CA ALA A 76 11.47 -7.50 18.08
C ALA A 76 12.62 -8.02 17.21
N TRP A 77 12.59 -9.31 16.84
CA TRP A 77 13.58 -9.91 15.95
C TRP A 77 13.51 -9.32 14.54
N LEU A 78 12.30 -9.16 13.97
CA LEU A 78 12.10 -8.56 12.65
C LEU A 78 12.63 -7.14 12.61
N VAL A 79 12.30 -6.32 13.61
CA VAL A 79 12.78 -4.94 13.71
C VAL A 79 14.32 -4.95 13.80
N SER A 80 14.89 -5.63 14.79
CA SER A 80 16.34 -5.64 15.00
C SER A 80 17.18 -6.15 13.82
N ASN A 81 16.64 -7.05 12.98
CA ASN A 81 17.41 -7.64 11.88
C ASN A 81 17.03 -7.08 10.49
N MET A 82 15.79 -6.64 10.29
CA MET A 82 15.28 -6.23 8.98
C MET A 82 15.01 -4.72 8.87
N ASP A 83 15.19 -3.92 9.92
CA ASP A 83 14.99 -2.47 9.86
C ASP A 83 15.77 -1.81 8.72
N TRP A 84 17.04 -2.20 8.52
CA TRP A 84 17.88 -1.66 7.45
C TRP A 84 17.30 -1.96 6.06
N PHE A 85 16.66 -3.12 5.88
CA PHE A 85 16.05 -3.51 4.62
C PHE A 85 14.79 -2.66 4.36
N PHE A 86 13.95 -2.46 5.37
CA PHE A 86 12.75 -1.61 5.22
C PHE A 86 13.11 -0.13 4.98
N LEU A 87 14.09 0.41 5.71
CA LEU A 87 14.59 1.77 5.54
C LEU A 87 15.23 2.00 4.16
N SER A 88 16.07 1.05 3.70
CA SER A 88 16.70 1.14 2.38
C SER A 88 15.68 0.96 1.25
N ALA A 89 14.74 0.01 1.37
CA ALA A 89 13.69 -0.20 0.38
C ALA A 89 12.81 1.05 0.22
N GLY A 90 12.42 1.71 1.31
CA GLY A 90 11.68 2.97 1.27
C GLY A 90 12.45 4.07 0.52
N ASN A 91 13.73 4.27 0.84
CA ASN A 91 14.59 5.25 0.16
C ASN A 91 14.79 4.94 -1.33
N VAL A 92 15.05 3.68 -1.68
CA VAL A 92 15.18 3.25 -3.08
C VAL A 92 13.90 3.54 -3.85
N PHE A 93 12.75 3.30 -3.23
CA PHE A 93 11.46 3.57 -3.84
C PHE A 93 11.22 5.07 -4.10
N VAL A 94 11.66 5.94 -3.18
CA VAL A 94 11.64 7.40 -3.40
C VAL A 94 12.48 7.78 -4.61
N VAL A 95 13.71 7.27 -4.66
CA VAL A 95 14.64 7.52 -5.77
C VAL A 95 14.07 7.01 -7.08
N VAL A 96 13.50 5.80 -7.12
CA VAL A 96 12.85 5.24 -8.31
C VAL A 96 11.70 6.13 -8.78
N CYS A 97 10.82 6.58 -7.88
CA CYS A 97 9.72 7.45 -8.28
C CYS A 97 10.21 8.83 -8.78
N LEU A 98 11.29 9.40 -8.21
CA LEU A 98 11.94 10.61 -8.72
C LEU A 98 12.58 10.39 -10.10
N VAL A 99 13.28 9.27 -10.30
CA VAL A 99 13.88 8.90 -11.59
C VAL A 99 12.79 8.73 -12.65
N LEU A 100 11.66 8.09 -12.33
CA LEU A 100 10.52 7.94 -13.25
C LEU A 100 9.89 9.27 -13.66
N ILE A 101 9.90 10.28 -12.78
CA ILE A 101 9.42 11.64 -13.10
C ILE A 101 10.37 12.34 -14.08
N VAL A 102 11.69 12.20 -13.89
CA VAL A 102 12.69 12.87 -14.73
C VAL A 102 12.94 12.14 -16.05
N THR A 103 12.79 10.81 -16.06
CA THR A 103 13.00 9.99 -17.26
C THR A 103 11.84 10.10 -18.26
N PRO A 104 12.11 9.89 -19.56
CA PRO A 104 11.09 9.96 -20.60
C PRO A 104 9.97 8.91 -20.45
N LEU A 105 10.17 7.90 -19.60
CA LEU A 105 9.15 6.89 -19.25
C LEU A 105 7.92 7.51 -18.59
N GLY A 106 8.05 8.64 -17.88
CA GLY A 106 6.92 9.35 -17.29
C GLY A 106 5.97 9.99 -18.31
N ARG A 107 6.38 10.12 -19.59
CA ARG A 107 5.56 10.70 -20.67
C ARG A 107 4.73 9.66 -21.42
N VAL A 108 4.93 8.38 -21.16
CA VAL A 108 4.20 7.30 -21.83
C VAL A 108 2.77 7.27 -21.31
N ARG A 109 1.80 7.50 -22.19
CA ARG A 109 0.37 7.34 -21.87
C ARG A 109 0.05 5.85 -21.78
N ILE A 110 -0.43 5.41 -20.61
CA ILE A 110 -0.96 4.06 -20.45
C ILE A 110 -2.37 4.04 -21.06
N GLY A 111 -2.60 3.15 -22.03
CA GLY A 111 -3.88 3.03 -22.76
C GLY A 111 -3.81 3.27 -24.27
N GLY A 112 -2.64 3.64 -24.81
CA GLY A 112 -2.43 3.93 -26.25
C GLY A 112 -2.07 5.39 -26.50
N THR A 113 -1.59 5.72 -27.71
CA THR A 113 -1.11 7.07 -28.05
C THR A 113 -2.23 8.13 -28.00
N GLU A 114 -3.47 7.71 -28.32
CA GLU A 114 -4.66 8.57 -28.36
C GLU A 114 -5.56 8.46 -27.12
N ALA A 115 -5.12 7.77 -26.06
CA ALA A 115 -5.96 7.59 -24.86
C ALA A 115 -6.24 8.93 -24.14
N THR A 116 -7.52 9.23 -23.93
CA THR A 116 -8.00 10.36 -23.12
C THR A 116 -8.33 9.91 -21.70
N PRO A 117 -8.12 10.75 -20.67
CA PRO A 117 -8.46 10.39 -19.30
C PRO A 117 -9.98 10.24 -19.09
N ASP A 118 -10.40 9.10 -18.54
CA ASP A 118 -11.83 8.79 -18.25
C ASP A 118 -12.43 9.70 -17.16
N TYR A 119 -11.59 10.31 -16.32
CA TYR A 119 -12.01 11.16 -15.21
C TYR A 119 -11.43 12.58 -15.35
N SER A 120 -12.21 13.57 -14.91
CA SER A 120 -11.71 14.94 -14.77
C SER A 120 -10.57 14.99 -13.75
N TYR A 121 -9.67 15.97 -13.88
CA TYR A 121 -8.55 16.15 -12.94
C TYR A 121 -9.01 16.25 -11.48
N ALA A 122 -10.13 16.92 -11.22
CA ALA A 122 -10.71 17.03 -9.88
C ALA A 122 -11.24 15.68 -9.37
N GLY A 123 -11.93 14.91 -10.23
CA GLY A 123 -12.42 13.56 -9.88
C GLY A 123 -11.27 12.59 -9.60
N TRP A 124 -10.21 12.64 -10.39
CA TRP A 124 -9.00 11.83 -10.19
C TRP A 124 -8.27 12.19 -8.88
N LEU A 125 -8.14 13.49 -8.57
CA LEU A 125 -7.53 13.94 -7.31
C LEU A 125 -8.35 13.48 -6.10
N ALA A 126 -9.69 13.54 -6.20
CA ALA A 126 -10.58 13.04 -5.15
C ALA A 126 -10.43 11.53 -4.93
N MET A 127 -10.27 10.73 -6.00
CA MET A 127 -10.02 9.29 -5.89
C MET A 127 -8.68 8.97 -5.21
N LEU A 128 -7.60 9.70 -5.55
CA LEU A 128 -6.31 9.53 -4.88
C LEU A 128 -6.38 9.86 -3.39
N PHE A 129 -7.13 10.91 -3.04
CA PHE A 129 -7.33 11.29 -1.64
C PHE A 129 -8.15 10.24 -0.90
N ALA A 130 -9.25 9.75 -1.49
CA ALA A 130 -10.07 8.71 -0.89
C ALA A 130 -9.32 7.37 -0.71
N ALA A 131 -8.47 6.99 -1.68
CA ALA A 131 -7.66 5.78 -1.59
C ALA A 131 -6.51 5.91 -0.57
N GLY A 132 -5.97 7.12 -0.39
CA GLY A 132 -4.86 7.39 0.55
C GLY A 132 -5.30 7.66 1.99
N MET A 133 -6.50 8.19 2.21
CA MET A 133 -7.03 8.53 3.53
C MET A 133 -7.69 7.30 4.18
N GLY A 134 -6.87 6.40 4.72
CA GLY A 134 -7.33 5.19 5.41
C GLY A 134 -7.78 5.41 6.86
N ILE A 135 -8.25 4.32 7.50
CA ILE A 135 -8.58 4.26 8.94
C ILE A 135 -7.41 4.71 9.84
N GLY A 136 -6.18 4.60 9.33
CA GLY A 136 -4.97 5.03 10.02
C GLY A 136 -5.00 6.50 10.43
N LEU A 137 -5.51 7.42 9.60
CA LEU A 137 -5.57 8.85 9.95
C LEU A 137 -6.58 9.13 11.06
N VAL A 138 -7.63 8.32 11.19
CA VAL A 138 -8.63 8.48 12.25
C VAL A 138 -8.05 8.09 13.62
N PHE A 139 -7.19 7.07 13.66
CA PHE A 139 -6.57 6.59 14.90
C PHE A 139 -5.26 7.30 15.24
N PHE A 140 -4.38 7.46 14.25
CA PHE A 140 -3.05 8.02 14.39
C PHE A 140 -2.98 9.54 14.18
N GLY A 141 -4.01 10.15 13.60
CA GLY A 141 -4.02 11.60 13.33
C GLY A 141 -3.87 12.46 14.60
N VAL A 142 -4.34 11.98 15.75
CA VAL A 142 -4.16 12.65 17.04
C VAL A 142 -3.15 11.91 17.93
N SER A 143 -3.17 10.58 17.93
CA SER A 143 -2.35 9.81 18.87
C SER A 143 -0.86 9.89 18.56
N GLU A 144 -0.46 9.97 17.29
CA GLU A 144 0.95 10.06 16.89
C GLU A 144 1.59 11.41 17.24
N PRO A 145 1.03 12.58 16.87
CA PRO A 145 1.62 13.86 17.25
C PRO A 145 1.62 14.06 18.77
N MET A 146 0.59 13.57 19.47
CA MET A 146 0.58 13.60 20.94
C MET A 146 1.67 12.72 21.56
N SER A 147 1.91 11.54 21.02
CA SER A 147 2.95 10.63 21.51
C SER A 147 4.34 11.20 21.26
N HIS A 148 4.60 11.77 20.08
CA HIS A 148 5.87 12.44 19.78
C HIS A 148 6.07 13.72 20.59
N PHE A 149 5.01 14.49 20.84
CA PHE A 149 5.07 15.66 21.71
C PHE A 149 5.48 15.27 23.12
N SER A 150 4.82 14.25 23.70
CA SER A 150 5.15 13.75 25.03
C SER A 150 6.60 13.23 25.09
N ALA A 151 7.02 12.43 24.10
CA ALA A 151 8.38 11.93 24.01
C ALA A 151 9.42 13.06 23.87
N ALA A 152 9.14 14.06 23.03
CA ALA A 152 10.02 15.22 22.85
C ALA A 152 10.13 16.07 24.11
N LEU A 153 9.04 16.24 24.86
CA LEU A 153 9.02 17.00 26.11
C LEU A 153 9.81 16.31 27.23
N ASN A 154 9.75 14.97 27.28
CA ASN A 154 10.47 14.15 28.26
C ASN A 154 11.99 14.10 28.02
N GLY A 155 12.45 14.47 26.82
CA GLY A 155 13.87 14.48 26.47
C GLY A 155 14.38 13.16 25.91
N VAL A 156 15.67 13.12 25.61
CA VAL A 156 16.36 11.93 25.06
C VAL A 156 16.61 10.94 26.20
N THR A 157 16.14 9.70 26.06
CA THR A 157 16.44 8.62 26.98
C THR A 157 17.45 7.68 26.34
N ILE A 158 18.58 7.51 27.00
CA ILE A 158 19.66 6.61 26.57
C ILE A 158 19.74 5.49 27.59
N GLU A 159 19.50 4.26 27.14
CA GLU A 159 19.64 3.06 27.94
C GLU A 159 20.69 2.16 27.29
N ASN A 160 21.69 1.74 28.07
CA ASN A 160 22.82 0.93 27.58
C ASN A 160 23.58 1.53 26.37
N GLY A 161 23.67 2.86 26.30
CA GLY A 161 24.38 3.58 25.22
C GLY A 161 23.60 3.69 23.91
N VAL A 162 22.37 3.15 23.86
CA VAL A 162 21.47 3.26 22.70
C VAL A 162 20.32 4.19 23.05
N ARG A 163 19.97 5.05 22.09
CA ARG A 163 18.82 5.93 22.19
C ARG A 163 17.54 5.10 22.09
N THR A 164 16.74 5.05 23.16
CA THR A 164 15.50 4.26 23.24
C THR A 164 14.25 5.12 23.16
N ASP A 165 14.38 6.45 23.21
CA ASP A 165 13.24 7.36 23.05
C ASP A 165 12.72 7.40 21.62
N TRP A 166 11.42 7.65 21.50
CA TRP A 166 10.75 7.93 20.23
C TRP A 166 10.67 9.44 19.95
N ALA A 167 11.58 10.25 20.50
CA ALA A 167 11.56 11.69 20.29
C ALA A 167 12.19 12.06 18.93
N PRO A 168 11.58 12.99 18.16
CA PRO A 168 12.19 13.52 16.95
C PRO A 168 13.45 14.37 17.24
N LEU A 169 14.47 14.29 16.36
CA LEU A 169 15.62 15.21 16.26
C LEU A 169 16.35 15.60 17.57
N GLY A 170 16.42 14.70 18.56
CA GLY A 170 17.15 14.95 19.81
C GLY A 170 16.31 15.56 20.93
N ALA A 171 14.97 15.55 20.78
CA ALA A 171 14.00 16.02 21.77
C ALA A 171 14.12 17.51 22.12
N ALA A 172 13.15 18.02 22.88
CA ALA A 172 13.10 19.39 23.36
C ALA A 172 12.70 19.38 24.85
N ALA A 173 13.61 18.87 25.68
CA ALA A 173 13.36 18.65 27.10
C ALA A 173 12.86 19.92 27.79
N GLY A 174 11.66 19.86 28.37
CA GLY A 174 11.04 20.99 29.08
C GLY A 174 10.60 22.18 28.21
N ASN A 175 10.79 22.14 26.89
CA ASN A 175 10.34 23.21 25.98
C ASN A 175 9.12 22.75 25.20
N THR A 176 7.95 23.20 25.64
CA THR A 176 6.64 22.84 25.05
C THR A 176 6.48 23.33 23.61
N GLU A 177 6.99 24.52 23.28
CA GLU A 177 6.86 25.09 21.94
C GLU A 177 7.68 24.29 20.93
N ALA A 178 8.95 24.03 21.25
CA ALA A 178 9.82 23.21 20.41
C ALA A 178 9.35 21.75 20.33
N ALA A 179 8.86 21.16 21.42
CA ALA A 179 8.31 19.81 21.42
C ALA A 179 7.07 19.68 20.52
N SER A 180 6.22 20.72 20.46
CA SER A 180 5.04 20.74 19.58
C SER A 180 5.42 20.79 18.10
N ALA A 181 6.41 21.60 17.73
CA ALA A 181 6.92 21.68 16.37
C ALA A 181 7.58 20.37 15.94
N LEU A 182 8.39 19.76 16.82
CA LEU A 182 9.04 18.48 16.56
C LEU A 182 8.02 17.34 16.42
N GLY A 183 7.00 17.31 17.27
CA GLY A 183 5.92 16.32 17.18
C GLY A 183 5.17 16.38 15.86
N MET A 184 4.79 17.59 15.44
CA MET A 184 4.13 17.81 14.15
C MET A 184 5.03 17.45 12.96
N ALA A 185 6.32 17.81 13.01
CA ALA A 185 7.27 17.51 11.95
C ALA A 185 7.44 15.99 11.74
N ALA A 186 7.52 15.21 12.81
CA ALA A 186 7.62 13.75 12.73
C ALA A 186 6.37 13.11 12.11
N THR A 187 5.18 13.51 12.57
CA THR A 187 3.92 13.02 11.98
C THR A 187 3.83 13.39 10.50
N ILE A 188 4.19 14.61 10.12
CA ILE A 188 4.17 15.02 8.70
C ILE A 188 5.10 14.14 7.88
N TYR A 189 6.33 13.89 8.35
CA TYR A 189 7.29 13.03 7.66
C TYR A 189 6.73 11.61 7.45
N HIS A 190 6.15 11.02 8.49
CA HIS A 190 5.64 9.65 8.43
C HIS A 190 4.45 9.51 7.45
N TRP A 191 3.50 10.44 7.50
CA TRP A 191 2.28 10.36 6.69
C TRP A 191 2.44 10.89 5.26
N HIS A 192 3.30 11.88 5.03
CA HIS A 192 3.46 12.49 3.70
C HIS A 192 4.62 11.91 2.91
N CYS A 193 5.77 11.70 3.55
CA CYS A 193 6.99 11.30 2.85
C CYS A 193 7.09 9.77 2.73
N THR A 194 6.82 9.03 3.81
CA THR A 194 7.02 7.57 3.79
C THR A 194 5.78 6.78 3.36
N LEU A 195 4.60 7.07 3.92
CA LEU A 195 3.35 6.34 3.59
C LEU A 195 2.66 6.91 2.34
N GLY A 196 2.71 8.23 2.14
CA GLY A 196 2.20 8.88 0.94
C GLY A 196 2.91 8.43 -0.35
N GLN A 197 4.15 7.92 -0.24
CA GLN A 197 4.94 7.46 -1.38
C GLN A 197 4.54 6.04 -1.83
N SER A 198 4.29 5.13 -0.88
CA SER A 198 3.87 3.76 -1.20
C SER A 198 2.54 3.77 -1.97
N THR A 199 1.54 4.48 -1.46
CA THR A 199 0.21 4.55 -2.09
C THR A 199 0.26 5.22 -3.46
N ARG A 200 0.99 6.33 -3.64
CA ARG A 200 1.11 7.01 -4.95
C ARG A 200 1.85 6.18 -5.98
N CYS A 201 2.93 5.50 -5.62
CA CYS A 201 3.67 4.69 -6.57
C CYS A 201 2.97 3.32 -6.82
N TRP A 202 2.21 2.78 -5.86
CA TRP A 202 1.28 1.68 -6.12
C TRP A 202 0.15 2.10 -7.06
N HIS A 203 -0.37 3.32 -6.93
CA HIS A 203 -1.37 3.84 -7.86
C HIS A 203 -0.78 4.15 -9.24
N TRP A 204 0.51 4.50 -9.31
CA TRP A 204 1.25 4.64 -10.57
C TRP A 204 1.53 3.29 -11.23
N ALA A 205 1.92 2.28 -10.43
CA ALA A 205 2.04 0.88 -10.87
C ALA A 205 0.67 0.28 -11.26
N TRP A 206 -0.41 0.68 -10.59
CA TRP A 206 -1.77 0.29 -10.93
C TRP A 206 -2.31 1.03 -12.15
N ARG A 207 -1.92 2.31 -12.34
CA ARG A 207 -2.12 3.05 -13.60
C ARG A 207 -1.43 2.36 -14.78
N PHE A 208 -0.38 1.58 -14.54
CA PHE A 208 0.24 0.66 -15.51
C PHE A 208 -0.59 -0.62 -15.77
N SER A 209 -1.41 -1.06 -14.80
CA SER A 209 -2.13 -2.35 -14.85
C SER A 209 -3.59 -2.25 -15.32
N ARG A 210 -4.24 -1.07 -15.26
CA ARG A 210 -5.62 -0.89 -15.75
C ARG A 210 -5.79 0.44 -16.48
N SER A 211 -5.51 0.43 -17.78
CA SER A 211 -6.15 1.32 -18.74
C SER A 211 -6.80 0.45 -19.80
N THR A 212 -7.96 -0.11 -19.45
CA THR A 212 -8.85 -0.77 -20.40
C THR A 212 -10.29 -0.34 -20.10
N LYS A 213 -10.86 0.39 -21.07
CA LYS A 213 -12.25 0.86 -21.28
C LYS A 213 -12.60 2.15 -20.51
N VAL A 214 -13.08 3.24 -21.14
CA VAL A 214 -14.33 3.32 -21.95
C VAL A 214 -14.29 4.46 -22.99
N CYS A 215 -14.56 4.16 -24.27
CA CYS A 215 -15.30 5.08 -25.16
C CYS A 215 -16.32 4.24 -25.94
N HIS A 216 -17.53 4.80 -26.10
CA HIS A 216 -18.76 4.21 -26.64
C HIS A 216 -18.61 3.42 -27.95
#